data_AF-A0A662SDM8-F1
#
_entry.id   AF-A0A662SDM8-F1
#
_cell.length_a   1.000
_cell.length_b   1.000
_cell.length_c   1.000
_cell.angle_alpha   90.00
_cell.angle_beta   90.00
_cell.angle_gamma   90.00
#
_symmetry.space_group_name_H-M   'P 1'
#
loop_
_entity.id
_entity.type
_entity.pdbx_description
1 polymer ?
#
loop_
_entity_poly.entity_id
_entity_poly.type
_entity_poly.pdbx_seq_one_letter_code
_entity_poly.pdbx_strand_id
1 'polypeptide(L)'
;MVVLGFMFISCYKGRLLPIEGKVKFNLIKSDTYTLLYMETEKGYPNFNLTIEFNLIQHGKTVKVELLGVYELHILLPAFGPARGIDSLMLTNGLNNLLFTYGSYTDYYAVQVDTCIHVIPIITKFTVYDSTLYGGLVRKPNIYLYPTSPCSVIVKLSPNGRLVKTIPDYDDGFKVYAYPDGSISGTPGYLFYEAEIRDVDLGTNGWCVSQPEIISFLQWLLPEYGFNPRECDDFIQYWGDKLTGSPYYEIYPITLEQIDLICP
;
A
#
# COMPACT_ATOMS: atom_id res chain seq x y z
N MET A 1 -14.65 -0.94 17.88
CA MET A 1 -13.36 -1.30 17.26
C MET A 1 -12.91 -0.07 16.52
N VAL A 2 -11.72 0.46 16.80
CA VAL A 2 -11.16 1.57 16.04
C VAL A 2 -9.95 1.01 15.31
N VAL A 3 -10.04 0.94 14.00
CA VAL A 3 -8.93 0.61 13.12
C VAL A 3 -8.69 1.85 12.29
N LEU A 4 -7.49 2.41 12.40
CA LEU A 4 -7.08 3.61 11.69
C LEU A 4 -5.66 3.35 11.18
N GLY A 5 -5.49 3.53 9.88
CA GLY A 5 -4.21 3.36 9.19
C GLY A 5 -3.80 4.67 8.54
N PHE A 6 -2.50 4.90 8.42
CA PHE A 6 -1.98 5.99 7.61
C PHE A 6 -1.00 5.40 6.60
N MET A 7 -1.12 5.85 5.35
CA MET A 7 -0.09 5.61 4.35
C MET A 7 0.90 6.75 4.39
N PHE A 8 2.19 6.42 4.44
CA PHE A 8 3.28 7.40 4.41
C PHE A 8 4.10 7.21 3.14
N ILE A 9 4.13 8.23 2.29
CA ILE A 9 4.87 8.22 1.02
C ILE A 9 6.04 9.21 1.12
N SER A 10 7.24 8.77 0.75
CA SER A 10 8.43 9.64 0.68
C SER A 10 8.51 10.36 -0.66
N CYS A 11 8.77 11.67 -0.64
CA CYS A 11 8.80 12.52 -1.84
C CYS A 11 10.21 12.81 -2.39
N TYR A 12 11.31 12.27 -1.83
CA TYR A 12 12.67 12.58 -2.30
C TYR A 12 13.20 11.51 -3.28
N LYS A 13 13.50 11.92 -4.51
CA LYS A 13 14.02 11.06 -5.58
C LYS A 13 15.55 11.05 -5.56
N GLY A 14 16.15 9.91 -5.19
CA GLY A 14 17.61 9.72 -5.17
C GLY A 14 18.18 9.34 -6.54
N ARG A 15 19.21 8.47 -6.58
CA ARG A 15 19.82 8.03 -7.85
C ARG A 15 18.89 7.09 -8.60
N LEU A 16 18.74 7.29 -9.91
CA LEU A 16 17.99 6.37 -10.75
C LEU A 16 18.87 5.18 -11.15
N LEU A 17 18.47 3.98 -10.74
CA LEU A 17 19.10 2.71 -11.08
C LEU A 17 18.40 2.06 -12.27
N PRO A 18 19.12 1.23 -13.06
CA PRO A 18 18.47 0.39 -14.04
C PRO A 18 17.53 -0.62 -13.36
N ILE A 19 16.45 -0.98 -14.06
CA ILE A 19 15.58 -2.08 -13.67
C ILE A 19 16.31 -3.38 -13.98
N GLU A 20 16.37 -4.28 -12.99
CA GLU A 20 16.94 -5.61 -13.15
C GLU A 20 15.84 -6.67 -13.01
N GLY A 21 15.86 -7.67 -13.89
CA GLY A 21 14.77 -8.65 -13.99
C GLY A 21 13.56 -8.11 -14.75
N LYS A 22 12.44 -8.84 -14.71
CA LYS A 22 11.19 -8.36 -15.32
C LYS A 22 10.41 -7.47 -14.36
N VAL A 23 9.49 -6.70 -14.91
CA VAL A 23 8.47 -5.97 -14.16
C VAL A 23 7.15 -6.71 -14.31
N LYS A 24 6.62 -7.19 -13.19
CA LYS A 24 5.25 -7.71 -13.15
C LYS A 24 4.29 -6.53 -13.07
N PHE A 25 3.13 -6.64 -13.70
CA PHE A 25 2.09 -5.64 -13.57
C PHE A 25 0.69 -6.25 -13.52
N ASN A 26 -0.22 -5.51 -12.90
CA ASN A 26 -1.65 -5.79 -12.91
C ASN A 26 -2.43 -4.53 -13.27
N LEU A 27 -3.63 -4.75 -13.83
CA LEU A 27 -4.61 -3.71 -14.10
C LEU A 27 -5.84 -4.03 -13.26
N ILE A 28 -6.21 -3.12 -12.37
CA ILE A 28 -7.34 -3.31 -11.46
C ILE A 28 -8.41 -2.27 -11.77
N LYS A 29 -9.63 -2.74 -12.01
CA LYS A 29 -10.73 -1.90 -12.45
C LYS A 29 -11.39 -1.25 -11.24
N SER A 30 -11.47 0.08 -11.26
CA SER A 30 -12.33 0.87 -10.37
C SER A 30 -13.53 1.40 -11.16
N ASP A 31 -14.47 2.07 -10.47
CA ASP A 31 -15.65 2.69 -11.07
C ASP A 31 -15.29 3.89 -11.95
N THR A 32 -14.17 4.56 -11.67
CA THR A 32 -13.78 5.83 -12.31
C THR A 32 -12.47 5.76 -13.10
N TYR A 33 -11.61 4.79 -12.81
CA TYR A 33 -10.32 4.60 -13.47
C TYR A 33 -9.89 3.13 -13.48
N THR A 34 -8.78 2.82 -14.16
CA THR A 34 -8.08 1.53 -14.02
C THR A 34 -6.75 1.77 -13.33
N LEU A 35 -6.50 1.12 -12.19
CA LEU A 35 -5.23 1.21 -11.50
C LEU A 35 -4.19 0.32 -12.22
N LEU A 36 -3.08 0.92 -12.64
CA LEU A 36 -1.87 0.19 -13.01
C LEU A 36 -1.03 0.00 -11.74
N TYR A 37 -0.75 -1.26 -11.41
CA TYR A 37 0.21 -1.60 -10.38
C TYR A 37 1.36 -2.39 -10.99
N MET A 38 2.59 -2.08 -10.58
CA MET A 38 3.81 -2.70 -11.07
C MET A 38 4.74 -3.05 -9.91
N GLU A 39 5.46 -4.17 -10.03
CA GLU A 39 6.57 -4.49 -9.15
C GLU A 39 7.73 -5.15 -9.92
N THR A 40 8.96 -4.98 -9.45
CA THR A 40 10.13 -5.68 -10.00
C THR A 40 10.22 -7.12 -9.49
N GLU A 41 10.64 -8.06 -10.34
CA GLU A 41 11.00 -9.41 -9.89
C GLU A 41 12.21 -9.40 -8.95
N LYS A 42 13.17 -8.48 -9.19
CA LYS A 42 14.27 -8.25 -8.27
C LYS A 42 13.73 -7.65 -6.97
N GLY A 43 14.04 -8.30 -5.86
CA GLY A 43 13.99 -7.68 -4.55
C GLY A 43 15.25 -6.87 -4.29
N TYR A 44 15.08 -5.75 -3.62
CA TYR A 44 16.16 -4.86 -3.25
C TYR A 44 16.28 -4.80 -1.73
N PRO A 45 17.49 -4.56 -1.19
CA PRO A 45 17.59 -4.03 0.16
C PRO A 45 16.84 -2.69 0.15
N ASN A 46 15.80 -2.57 0.98
CA ASN A 46 14.80 -1.49 1.06
C ASN A 46 13.54 -1.74 0.21
N PHE A 47 12.45 -2.21 0.84
CA PHE A 47 11.15 -2.53 0.21
C PHE A 47 10.30 -1.32 -0.23
N ASN A 48 10.80 -0.08 -0.12
CA ASN A 48 10.10 1.15 -0.46
C ASN A 48 10.65 1.83 -1.73
N LEU A 49 11.38 1.10 -2.57
CA LEU A 49 11.88 1.67 -3.82
C LEU A 49 10.74 1.85 -4.81
N THR A 50 10.81 2.94 -5.57
CA THR A 50 9.79 3.29 -6.55
C THR A 50 10.30 3.04 -7.96
N ILE A 51 9.50 2.38 -8.80
CA ILE A 51 9.70 2.33 -10.24
C ILE A 51 9.32 3.70 -10.78
N GLU A 52 10.28 4.40 -11.37
CA GLU A 52 10.03 5.67 -12.04
C GLU A 52 9.61 5.41 -13.49
N PHE A 53 8.56 6.08 -13.93
CA PHE A 53 8.04 5.97 -15.29
C PHE A 53 7.30 7.23 -15.72
N ASN A 54 7.20 7.45 -17.03
CA ASN A 54 6.27 8.40 -17.61
C ASN A 54 5.02 7.68 -18.10
N LEU A 55 3.86 8.27 -17.87
CA LEU A 55 2.59 7.81 -18.43
C LEU A 55 2.14 8.76 -19.54
N ILE A 56 1.95 8.23 -20.74
CA ILE A 56 1.51 8.99 -21.91
C ILE A 56 0.26 8.32 -22.46
N GLN A 57 -0.84 9.07 -22.52
CA GLN A 57 -2.10 8.57 -23.03
C GLN A 57 -2.57 9.36 -24.25
N HIS A 58 -2.94 8.63 -25.30
CA HIS A 58 -3.51 9.20 -26.52
C HIS A 58 -4.64 8.32 -27.06
N GLY A 59 -5.89 8.77 -26.87
CA GLY A 59 -7.07 8.00 -27.23
C GLY A 59 -7.13 6.67 -26.47
N LYS A 60 -7.27 5.56 -27.19
CA LYS A 60 -7.30 4.20 -26.64
C LYS A 60 -5.92 3.57 -26.46
N THR A 61 -4.85 4.35 -26.59
CA THR A 61 -3.47 3.88 -26.45
C THR A 61 -2.84 4.53 -25.22
N VAL A 62 -2.32 3.68 -24.34
CA VAL A 62 -1.55 4.06 -23.16
C VAL A 62 -0.11 3.56 -23.35
N LYS A 63 0.86 4.45 -23.21
CA LYS A 63 2.29 4.12 -23.16
C LYS A 63 2.83 4.39 -21.76
N VAL A 64 3.39 3.36 -21.15
CA VAL A 64 4.12 3.40 -19.88
C VAL A 64 5.61 3.31 -20.21
N GLU A 65 6.32 4.42 -20.05
CA GLU A 65 7.76 4.49 -20.30
C GLU A 65 8.52 4.34 -18.99
N LEU A 66 9.04 3.15 -18.72
CA LEU A 66 9.86 2.89 -17.56
C LEU A 66 11.20 3.62 -17.70
N LEU A 67 11.65 4.25 -16.62
CA LEU A 67 12.89 5.01 -16.57
C LEU A 67 13.94 4.32 -15.70
N GLY A 68 13.52 3.70 -14.60
CA GLY A 68 14.42 3.04 -13.66
C GLY A 68 13.76 2.75 -12.32
N VAL A 69 14.58 2.41 -11.33
CA VAL A 69 14.19 2.33 -9.92
C VAL A 69 14.93 3.43 -9.17
N TYR A 70 14.23 4.25 -8.40
CA TYR A 70 14.89 5.22 -7.53
C TYR A 70 15.52 4.53 -6.34
N GLU A 71 16.85 4.56 -6.25
CA GLU A 71 17.60 4.30 -5.04
C GLU A 71 17.41 5.47 -4.09
N LEU A 72 16.57 5.27 -3.08
CA LEU A 72 16.46 6.21 -1.97
C LEU A 72 17.80 6.25 -1.22
N HIS A 73 18.18 7.43 -0.73
CA HIS A 73 19.31 7.58 0.19
C HIS A 73 19.05 6.93 1.58
N ILE A 74 17.92 6.25 1.76
CA ILE A 74 17.46 5.71 3.03
C ILE A 74 17.38 4.19 2.97
N LEU A 75 18.04 3.59 3.96
CA LEU A 75 18.07 2.15 4.17
C LEU A 75 16.98 1.77 5.19
N LEU A 76 15.83 1.29 4.74
CA LEU A 76 14.92 0.53 5.61
C LEU A 76 15.39 -0.93 5.58
N PRO A 77 15.79 -1.55 6.71
CA PRO A 77 16.32 -2.92 6.72
C PRO A 77 15.20 -3.94 6.49
N ALA A 78 14.68 -3.98 5.27
CA ALA A 78 13.67 -4.93 4.81
C ALA A 78 13.83 -5.10 3.30
N PHE A 79 13.72 -6.36 2.86
CA PHE A 79 13.92 -6.76 1.47
C PHE A 79 12.58 -6.83 0.75
N GLY A 80 12.47 -6.21 -0.41
CA GLY A 80 11.22 -6.22 -1.18
C GLY A 80 11.39 -5.64 -2.58
N PRO A 81 10.40 -5.83 -3.47
CA PRO A 81 10.47 -5.31 -4.82
C PRO A 81 10.34 -3.78 -4.84
N ALA A 82 10.82 -3.16 -5.91
CA ALA A 82 10.44 -1.79 -6.23
C ALA A 82 9.04 -1.78 -6.83
N ARG A 83 8.25 -0.74 -6.55
CA ARG A 83 6.84 -0.65 -6.94
C ARG A 83 6.54 0.60 -7.76
N GLY A 84 5.62 0.52 -8.70
CA GLY A 84 5.11 1.66 -9.46
C GLY A 84 3.59 1.60 -9.53
N ILE A 85 2.92 2.73 -9.29
CA ILE A 85 1.46 2.81 -9.25
C ILE A 85 1.02 4.07 -9.97
N ASP A 86 0.04 3.97 -10.86
CA ASP A 86 -0.64 5.13 -11.46
C ASP A 86 -2.05 4.76 -11.92
N SER A 87 -2.89 5.75 -12.18
CA SER A 87 -4.21 5.59 -12.75
C SER A 87 -4.17 5.70 -14.29
N LEU A 88 -4.82 4.75 -14.96
CA LEU A 88 -5.03 4.72 -16.40
C LEU A 88 -6.48 5.04 -16.73
N MET A 89 -6.71 5.87 -17.75
CA MET A 89 -8.06 6.15 -18.25
C MET A 89 -8.41 5.18 -19.39
N LEU A 90 -8.65 3.91 -19.10
CA LEU A 90 -9.07 2.95 -20.12
C LEU A 90 -10.58 3.10 -20.41
N THR A 91 -10.94 3.03 -21.69
CA THR A 91 -12.35 3.14 -22.13
C THR A 91 -12.92 1.78 -22.48
N ASN A 92 -14.24 1.59 -22.40
CA ASN A 92 -14.87 0.34 -22.83
C ASN A 92 -14.48 -0.06 -24.26
N GLY A 93 -14.26 -1.35 -24.46
CA GLY A 93 -13.75 -1.96 -25.68
C GLY A 93 -12.24 -2.20 -25.65
N LEU A 94 -11.66 -2.36 -26.84
CA LEU A 94 -10.24 -2.66 -27.02
C LEU A 94 -9.37 -1.41 -26.82
N ASN A 95 -8.38 -1.50 -25.94
CA ASN A 95 -7.33 -0.52 -25.71
C ASN A 95 -5.96 -1.16 -25.97
N ASN A 96 -4.97 -0.31 -26.21
CA ASN A 96 -3.59 -0.71 -26.44
C ASN A 96 -2.74 -0.25 -25.26
N LEU A 97 -1.98 -1.15 -24.65
CA LEU A 97 -1.05 -0.85 -23.57
C LEU A 97 0.36 -1.20 -24.02
N LEU A 98 1.24 -0.20 -23.99
CA LEU A 98 2.66 -0.35 -24.35
C LEU A 98 3.51 -0.09 -23.14
N PHE A 99 4.51 -0.94 -22.92
CA PHE A 99 5.61 -0.63 -22.02
C PHE A 99 6.86 -0.38 -22.84
N THR A 100 7.62 0.66 -22.52
CA THR A 100 8.95 0.89 -23.11
C THR A 100 10.01 1.00 -22.03
N TYR A 101 11.17 0.39 -22.27
CA TYR A 101 12.36 0.52 -21.41
C TYR A 101 13.62 0.47 -22.28
N GLY A 102 14.34 1.58 -22.38
CA GLY A 102 15.47 1.71 -23.32
C GLY A 102 15.02 1.46 -24.77
N SER A 103 15.61 0.45 -25.42
CA SER A 103 15.25 0.03 -26.79
C SER A 103 14.17 -1.06 -26.85
N TYR A 104 13.69 -1.53 -25.69
CA TYR A 104 12.67 -2.57 -25.62
C TYR A 104 11.27 -1.98 -25.61
N THR A 105 10.36 -2.67 -26.31
CA THR A 105 8.93 -2.37 -26.32
C THR A 105 8.15 -3.66 -26.13
N ASP A 106 7.28 -3.66 -25.14
CA ASP A 106 6.27 -4.69 -24.90
C ASP A 106 4.89 -4.13 -25.25
N TYR A 107 4.01 -5.01 -25.70
CA TYR A 107 2.71 -4.68 -26.25
C TYR A 107 1.63 -5.62 -25.74
N TYR A 108 0.53 -5.04 -25.28
CA TYR A 108 -0.65 -5.74 -24.78
C TYR A 108 -1.91 -5.16 -25.40
N ALA A 109 -2.83 -6.04 -25.78
CA ALA A 109 -4.22 -5.66 -26.01
C ALA A 109 -4.97 -5.75 -24.68
N VAL A 110 -5.75 -4.72 -24.34
CA VAL A 110 -6.52 -4.66 -23.10
C VAL A 110 -7.99 -4.47 -23.45
N GLN A 111 -8.77 -5.53 -23.29
CA GLN A 111 -10.22 -5.49 -23.49
C GLN A 111 -10.89 -5.10 -22.17
N VAL A 112 -11.68 -4.02 -22.20
CA VAL A 112 -12.41 -3.51 -21.04
C VAL A 112 -13.91 -3.60 -21.27
N ASP A 113 -14.62 -4.31 -20.41
CA ASP A 113 -16.08 -4.41 -20.39
C ASP A 113 -16.63 -4.36 -18.96
N THR A 114 -17.27 -5.43 -18.46
CA THR A 114 -17.53 -5.60 -17.03
C THR A 114 -16.22 -5.86 -16.26
N CYS A 115 -15.24 -6.49 -16.90
CA CYS A 115 -13.92 -6.80 -16.35
C CYS A 115 -12.79 -6.34 -17.28
N ILE A 116 -11.54 -6.56 -16.86
CA ILE A 116 -10.35 -6.27 -17.66
C ILE A 116 -9.73 -7.60 -18.09
N HIS A 117 -9.54 -7.76 -19.39
CA HIS A 117 -8.81 -8.88 -19.97
C HIS A 117 -7.54 -8.37 -20.66
N VAL A 118 -6.39 -8.76 -20.13
CA VAL A 118 -5.07 -8.41 -20.68
C VAL A 118 -4.56 -9.53 -21.55
N ILE A 119 -4.28 -9.22 -22.81
CA ILE A 119 -3.81 -10.15 -23.83
C ILE A 119 -2.36 -9.77 -24.18
N PRO A 120 -1.35 -10.56 -23.77
CA PRO A 120 0.03 -10.32 -24.14
C PRO A 120 0.21 -10.57 -25.63
N ILE A 121 0.83 -9.62 -26.32
CA ILE A 121 1.15 -9.73 -27.75
C ILE A 121 2.67 -9.78 -27.95
N ILE A 122 3.40 -8.87 -27.29
CA ILE A 122 4.87 -8.87 -27.26
C ILE A 122 5.31 -8.63 -25.81
N THR A 123 6.07 -9.56 -25.23
CA THR A 123 6.51 -9.48 -23.84
C THR A 123 7.98 -9.88 -23.72
N LYS A 124 8.86 -8.92 -23.43
CA LYS A 124 10.30 -9.11 -23.26
C LYS A 124 10.72 -8.85 -21.82
N PHE A 125 10.22 -7.76 -21.22
CA PHE A 125 10.66 -7.29 -19.90
C PHE A 125 9.50 -7.02 -18.93
N THR A 126 8.27 -7.11 -19.39
CA THR A 126 7.07 -7.03 -18.55
C THR A 126 6.31 -8.35 -18.55
N VAL A 127 5.58 -8.62 -17.46
CA VAL A 127 4.71 -9.79 -17.32
C VAL A 127 3.40 -9.36 -16.69
N TYR A 128 2.28 -9.68 -17.33
CA TYR A 128 0.98 -9.52 -16.69
C TYR A 128 0.78 -10.59 -15.61
N ASP A 129 0.49 -10.17 -14.39
CA ASP A 129 0.23 -11.04 -13.24
C ASP A 129 -1.04 -10.55 -12.53
N SER A 130 -2.17 -11.22 -12.77
CA SER A 130 -3.45 -10.87 -12.17
C SER A 130 -3.51 -11.11 -10.66
N THR A 131 -2.50 -11.79 -10.10
CA THR A 131 -2.38 -12.03 -8.65
C THR A 131 -1.59 -10.94 -7.93
N LEU A 132 -1.16 -9.90 -8.65
CA LEU A 132 -0.33 -8.85 -8.10
C LEU A 132 -1.17 -7.73 -7.44
N TYR A 133 -0.78 -7.30 -6.23
CA TYR A 133 -1.61 -6.48 -5.32
C TYR A 133 -1.01 -5.12 -4.95
N GLY A 134 -1.87 -4.10 -4.85
CA GLY A 134 -1.49 -2.69 -4.91
C GLY A 134 -1.11 -1.98 -3.60
N GLY A 135 -1.57 -2.46 -2.45
CA GLY A 135 -1.35 -1.77 -1.18
C GLY A 135 -0.85 -2.70 -0.08
N LEU A 136 0.36 -2.48 0.43
CA LEU A 136 0.75 -3.03 1.72
C LEU A 136 0.30 -2.07 2.82
N VAL A 137 -0.76 -2.42 3.53
CA VAL A 137 -1.24 -1.68 4.69
C VAL A 137 -0.45 -2.15 5.92
N ARG A 138 0.28 -1.22 6.54
CA ARG A 138 1.18 -1.52 7.67
C ARG A 138 0.63 -1.00 8.97
N LYS A 139 0.64 -1.86 9.99
CA LYS A 139 0.17 -1.55 11.34
C LYS A 139 -1.20 -0.82 11.42
N PRO A 140 -2.26 -1.32 10.77
CA PRO A 140 -3.62 -1.03 11.22
C PRO A 140 -3.85 -1.78 12.56
N ASN A 141 -3.29 -1.26 13.66
CA ASN A 141 -3.47 -1.87 14.97
C ASN A 141 -4.97 -2.03 15.31
N ILE A 142 -5.34 -3.13 15.97
CA ILE A 142 -6.70 -3.34 16.47
C ILE A 142 -6.70 -3.18 17.99
N TYR A 143 -7.50 -2.24 18.48
CA TYR A 143 -7.72 -2.00 19.90
C TYR A 143 -9.10 -2.53 20.34
N LEU A 144 -9.17 -3.14 21.52
CA LEU A 144 -10.37 -3.79 22.05
C LEU A 144 -10.81 -3.15 23.38
N TYR A 145 -12.06 -2.68 23.44
CA TYR A 145 -12.67 -2.04 24.61
C TYR A 145 -13.99 -2.72 24.96
N PRO A 146 -13.99 -3.96 25.47
CA PRO A 146 -15.22 -4.62 25.90
C PRO A 146 -15.81 -3.92 27.14
N THR A 147 -17.12 -4.05 27.37
CA THR A 147 -17.77 -3.46 28.56
C THR A 147 -17.43 -4.17 29.87
N SER A 148 -16.97 -5.42 29.78
CA SER A 148 -16.47 -6.23 30.90
C SER A 148 -15.37 -7.17 30.43
N PRO A 149 -14.47 -7.66 31.30
CA PRO A 149 -13.41 -8.58 30.89
C PRO A 149 -13.96 -9.85 30.24
N CYS A 150 -13.51 -10.16 29.02
CA CYS A 150 -14.05 -11.30 28.26
C CYS A 150 -13.06 -11.86 27.23
N SER A 151 -13.35 -13.08 26.78
CA SER A 151 -12.70 -13.67 25.61
C SER A 151 -13.30 -13.11 24.33
N VAL A 152 -12.43 -12.70 23.40
CA VAL A 152 -12.79 -12.13 22.10
C VAL A 152 -12.10 -12.94 21.01
N ILE A 153 -12.83 -13.19 19.92
CA ILE A 153 -12.27 -13.74 18.68
C ILE A 153 -12.41 -12.68 17.60
N VAL A 154 -11.28 -12.17 17.11
CA VAL A 154 -11.23 -11.19 16.01
C VAL A 154 -10.87 -11.92 14.73
N LYS A 155 -11.71 -11.78 13.71
CA LYS A 155 -11.47 -12.30 12.37
C LYS A 155 -11.24 -11.14 11.43
N LEU A 156 -10.28 -11.34 10.53
CA LEU A 156 -9.90 -10.44 9.46
C LEU A 156 -10.06 -11.17 8.14
N SER A 157 -10.74 -10.53 7.21
CA SER A 157 -10.93 -11.02 5.85
C SER A 157 -10.45 -9.97 4.84
N PRO A 158 -9.14 -9.64 4.82
CA PRO A 158 -8.61 -8.66 3.88
C PRO A 158 -8.93 -9.09 2.44
N ASN A 159 -9.31 -8.13 1.61
CA ASN A 159 -9.51 -8.31 0.17
C ASN A 159 -8.19 -8.55 -0.60
N GLY A 160 -7.19 -9.13 0.06
CA GLY A 160 -5.90 -9.57 -0.46
C GLY A 160 -5.38 -10.71 0.42
N ARG A 161 -4.33 -10.48 1.22
CA ARG A 161 -3.83 -11.48 2.20
C ARG A 161 -3.17 -10.84 3.41
N LEU A 162 -3.17 -11.55 4.54
CA LEU A 162 -2.36 -11.21 5.70
C LEU A 162 -0.88 -11.49 5.41
N VAL A 163 -0.01 -10.56 5.81
CA VAL A 163 1.44 -10.64 5.62
C VAL A 163 2.15 -10.91 6.94
N LYS A 164 1.69 -10.27 8.01
CA LYS A 164 2.25 -10.43 9.35
C LYS A 164 1.15 -10.24 10.38
N THR A 165 1.18 -11.01 11.44
CA THR A 165 0.24 -10.90 12.56
C THR A 165 0.97 -11.14 13.88
N ILE A 166 0.54 -10.43 14.93
CA ILE A 166 0.98 -10.69 16.32
C ILE A 166 -0.22 -10.47 17.25
N PRO A 167 -0.63 -11.47 18.04
CA PRO A 167 -0.09 -12.84 18.13
C PRO A 167 -0.31 -13.66 16.84
N ASP A 168 0.14 -14.90 16.80
CA ASP A 168 -0.05 -15.77 15.63
C ASP A 168 -1.53 -15.88 15.24
N TYR A 169 -1.79 -15.83 13.94
CA TYR A 169 -3.13 -15.78 13.37
C TYR A 169 -3.44 -17.09 12.66
N ASP A 170 -4.25 -17.93 13.31
CA ASP A 170 -4.74 -19.20 12.75
C ASP A 170 -6.12 -18.98 12.11
N ASP A 171 -7.22 -19.24 12.82
CA ASP A 171 -8.59 -18.90 12.37
C ASP A 171 -9.10 -17.52 12.82
N GLY A 172 -8.23 -16.73 13.46
CA GLY A 172 -8.55 -15.46 14.11
C GLY A 172 -7.67 -15.21 15.34
N PHE A 173 -7.63 -13.96 15.80
CA PHE A 173 -7.01 -13.62 17.08
C PHE A 173 -7.93 -14.02 18.22
N LYS A 174 -7.52 -15.02 19.01
CA LYS A 174 -8.24 -15.48 20.20
C LYS A 174 -7.56 -14.90 21.43
N VAL A 175 -8.17 -13.87 22.03
CA VAL A 175 -7.55 -13.11 23.12
C VAL A 175 -8.51 -12.87 24.28
N TYR A 176 -7.96 -12.47 25.42
CA TYR A 176 -8.73 -12.00 26.58
C TYR A 176 -8.50 -10.50 26.76
N ALA A 177 -9.57 -9.71 26.70
CA ALA A 177 -9.51 -8.25 26.68
C ALA A 177 -10.26 -7.64 27.87
N TYR A 178 -9.85 -6.44 28.28
CA TYR A 178 -10.38 -5.71 29.43
C TYR A 178 -10.93 -4.33 29.02
N PRO A 179 -11.87 -3.76 29.79
CA PRO A 179 -12.45 -2.45 29.48
C PRO A 179 -11.47 -1.27 29.39
N ASP A 180 -10.27 -1.42 29.97
CA ASP A 180 -9.20 -0.41 29.95
C ASP A 180 -8.30 -0.48 28.71
N GLY A 181 -8.69 -1.29 27.71
CA GLY A 181 -7.95 -1.48 26.46
C GLY A 181 -6.79 -2.48 26.56
N SER A 182 -6.53 -3.05 27.75
CA SER A 182 -5.49 -4.08 27.87
C SER A 182 -5.94 -5.42 27.26
N ILE A 183 -4.99 -6.14 26.67
CA ILE A 183 -5.20 -7.47 26.09
C ILE A 183 -4.13 -8.39 26.65
N SER A 184 -4.54 -9.50 27.28
CA SER A 184 -3.60 -10.43 27.89
C SER A 184 -2.62 -11.00 26.87
N GLY A 185 -1.32 -10.89 27.18
CA GLY A 185 -0.26 -11.45 26.34
C GLY A 185 0.12 -10.60 25.12
N THR A 186 -0.36 -9.36 25.02
CA THR A 186 0.03 -8.42 23.96
C THR A 186 0.45 -7.07 24.54
N PRO A 187 1.05 -6.17 23.73
CA PRO A 187 1.33 -4.79 24.15
C PRO A 187 0.09 -3.91 24.40
N GLY A 188 -1.13 -4.45 24.29
CA GLY A 188 -2.39 -3.67 24.36
C GLY A 188 -3.10 -3.50 23.03
N TYR A 189 -2.62 -4.14 21.96
CA TYR A 189 -3.25 -4.18 20.64
C TYR A 189 -3.01 -5.52 19.95
N LEU A 190 -3.79 -5.81 18.91
CA LEU A 190 -3.51 -6.88 17.95
C LEU A 190 -2.85 -6.24 16.72
N PHE A 191 -1.71 -6.78 16.32
CA PHE A 191 -0.95 -6.27 15.18
C PHE A 191 -1.27 -7.11 13.95
N TYR A 192 -1.53 -6.45 12.83
CA TYR A 192 -1.46 -7.09 11.53
C TYR A 192 -0.84 -6.18 10.47
N GLU A 193 -0.34 -6.78 9.40
CA GLU A 193 -0.04 -6.13 8.11
C GLU A 193 -0.74 -6.95 7.03
N ALA A 194 -1.32 -6.29 6.04
CA ALA A 194 -2.06 -6.95 4.98
C ALA A 194 -1.72 -6.35 3.62
N GLU A 195 -1.63 -7.22 2.61
CA GLU A 195 -1.76 -6.82 1.22
C GLU A 195 -3.26 -6.67 0.92
N ILE A 196 -3.63 -5.53 0.36
CA ILE A 196 -5.00 -5.12 0.06
C ILE A 196 -5.11 -4.81 -1.43
N ARG A 197 -6.24 -5.20 -2.03
CA ARG A 197 -6.63 -4.84 -3.41
C ARG A 197 -7.43 -3.55 -3.40
N ASP A 198 -7.26 -2.72 -4.42
CA ASP A 198 -8.09 -1.52 -4.67
C ASP A 198 -8.25 -0.61 -3.45
N VAL A 199 -7.12 -0.16 -2.89
CA VAL A 199 -7.17 0.82 -1.80
C VAL A 199 -7.51 2.19 -2.39
N ASP A 200 -8.76 2.62 -2.24
CA ASP A 200 -9.10 4.03 -2.42
C ASP A 200 -8.65 4.80 -1.17
N LEU A 201 -7.45 5.36 -1.26
CA LEU A 201 -6.81 6.16 -0.20
C LEU A 201 -7.47 7.54 -0.03
N GLY A 202 -8.43 7.89 -0.90
CA GLY A 202 -8.93 9.24 -1.04
C GLY A 202 -7.85 10.20 -1.58
N THR A 203 -8.25 11.44 -1.86
CA THR A 203 -7.34 12.50 -2.33
C THR A 203 -7.00 13.53 -1.25
N ASN A 204 -7.61 13.41 -0.07
CA ASN A 204 -7.49 14.39 0.99
C ASN A 204 -6.42 13.93 2.00
N GLY A 205 -5.28 14.61 1.99
CA GLY A 205 -4.17 14.33 2.89
C GLY A 205 -3.33 15.58 3.14
N TRP A 206 -2.22 15.40 3.85
CA TRP A 206 -1.28 16.47 4.18
C TRP A 206 0.11 16.14 3.68
N CYS A 207 0.84 17.13 3.19
CA CYS A 207 2.28 17.05 2.97
C CYS A 207 2.99 17.76 4.13
N VAL A 208 3.75 17.00 4.91
CA VAL A 208 4.34 17.45 6.18
C VAL A 208 5.84 17.28 6.15
N SER A 209 6.58 18.27 6.64
CA SER A 209 8.04 18.18 6.71
C SER A 209 8.50 17.16 7.77
N GLN A 210 9.65 16.52 7.53
CA GLN A 210 10.21 15.52 8.45
C GLN A 210 10.38 16.02 9.89
N PRO A 211 10.93 17.22 10.13
CA PRO A 211 11.12 17.69 11.50
C PRO A 211 9.80 17.92 12.24
N GLU A 212 8.71 18.13 11.51
CA GLU A 212 7.39 18.42 12.06
C GLU A 212 6.52 17.17 12.19
N ILE A 213 6.91 16.03 11.60
CA ILE A 213 6.02 14.88 11.44
C ILE A 213 5.54 14.30 12.77
N ILE A 214 6.40 14.25 13.79
CA ILE A 214 6.04 13.73 15.11
C ILE A 214 5.02 14.66 15.76
N SER A 215 5.30 15.96 15.80
CA SER A 215 4.40 16.98 16.36
C SER A 215 3.06 17.02 15.60
N PHE A 216 3.11 16.84 14.27
CA PHE A 216 1.92 16.75 13.44
C PHE A 216 1.07 15.53 13.77
N LEU A 217 1.68 14.35 13.91
CA LEU A 217 0.96 13.12 14.32
C LEU A 217 0.39 13.24 15.74
N GLN A 218 1.11 13.87 16.66
CA GLN A 218 0.61 14.14 18.02
C GLN A 218 -0.65 15.01 18.02
N TRP A 219 -0.76 15.95 17.08
CA TRP A 219 -1.97 16.75 16.88
C TRP A 219 -3.06 15.99 16.13
N LEU A 220 -2.70 15.25 15.07
CA LEU A 220 -3.67 14.61 14.17
C LEU A 220 -4.39 13.41 14.80
N LEU A 221 -3.66 12.53 15.49
CA LEU A 221 -4.22 11.27 15.99
C LEU A 221 -5.41 11.47 16.96
N PRO A 222 -5.36 12.41 17.92
CA PRO A 222 -6.52 12.73 18.77
C PRO A 222 -7.75 13.21 18.00
N GLU A 223 -7.58 13.95 16.89
CA GLU A 223 -8.69 14.41 16.05
C GLU A 223 -9.43 13.23 15.39
N TYR A 224 -8.75 12.09 15.23
CA TYR A 224 -9.30 10.83 14.75
C TYR A 224 -9.72 9.87 15.87
N GLY A 225 -9.72 10.34 17.13
CA GLY A 225 -10.23 9.60 18.28
C GLY A 225 -9.22 8.65 18.93
N PHE A 226 -7.93 8.72 18.57
CA PHE A 226 -6.90 7.99 19.30
C PHE A 226 -6.77 8.54 20.72
N ASN A 227 -6.68 7.65 21.70
CA ASN A 227 -6.34 8.03 23.07
C ASN A 227 -4.81 8.14 23.24
N PRO A 228 -4.31 8.71 24.36
CA PRO A 228 -2.88 8.94 24.55
C PRO A 228 -1.99 7.69 24.36
N ARG A 229 -2.44 6.51 24.82
CA ARG A 229 -1.69 5.26 24.66
C ARG A 229 -1.59 4.87 23.19
N GLU A 230 -2.69 4.95 22.46
CA GLU A 230 -2.74 4.59 21.05
C GLU A 230 -1.92 5.58 20.20
N CYS A 231 -1.91 6.86 20.57
CA CYS A 231 -1.04 7.87 19.96
C CYS A 231 0.44 7.50 20.14
N ASP A 232 0.85 7.19 21.38
CA ASP A 232 2.23 6.81 21.70
C ASP A 232 2.64 5.54 20.93
N ASP A 233 1.78 4.51 20.91
CA ASP A 233 2.03 3.26 20.17
C ASP A 233 2.19 3.50 18.65
N PHE A 234 1.36 4.38 18.10
CA PHE A 234 1.39 4.74 16.68
C PHE A 234 2.67 5.52 16.35
N ILE A 235 2.97 6.55 17.14
CA ILE A 235 4.15 7.41 16.97
C ILE A 235 5.43 6.63 17.21
N GLN A 236 5.50 5.74 18.20
CA GLN A 236 6.68 4.92 18.44
C GLN A 236 7.00 4.05 17.22
N TYR A 237 5.99 3.38 16.66
CA TYR A 237 6.23 2.53 15.50
C TYR A 237 6.62 3.32 14.25
N TRP A 238 5.91 4.40 13.96
CA TRP A 238 6.11 5.17 12.73
C TRP A 238 7.25 6.16 12.85
N GLY A 239 7.51 6.74 14.01
CA GLY A 239 8.59 7.70 14.25
C GLY A 239 9.95 7.14 13.83
N ASP A 240 10.24 5.89 14.17
CA ASP A 240 11.48 5.20 13.73
C ASP A 240 11.57 5.02 12.21
N LYS A 241 10.41 4.98 11.52
CA LYS A 241 10.28 4.69 10.08
C LYS A 241 10.10 5.96 9.24
N LEU A 242 9.79 7.09 9.88
CA LEU A 242 9.53 8.40 9.27
C LEU A 242 10.71 9.37 9.39
N THR A 243 11.92 8.81 9.39
CA THR A 243 13.18 9.57 9.43
C THR A 243 13.79 9.79 8.06
N GLY A 244 13.19 9.20 7.04
CA GLY A 244 13.81 8.92 5.76
C GLY A 244 13.29 9.71 4.57
N SER A 245 12.68 10.86 4.79
CA SER A 245 12.23 11.73 3.70
C SER A 245 12.15 13.13 4.26
N PRO A 246 12.54 14.19 3.53
CA PRO A 246 12.35 15.57 3.98
C PRO A 246 10.88 15.96 4.12
N TYR A 247 9.98 15.28 3.40
CA TYR A 247 8.54 15.45 3.46
C TYR A 247 7.82 14.11 3.33
N TYR A 248 6.63 14.01 3.95
CA TYR A 248 5.75 12.86 3.85
C TYR A 248 4.34 13.28 3.49
N GLU A 249 3.73 12.55 2.57
CA GLU A 249 2.28 12.60 2.39
C GLU A 249 1.61 11.65 3.37
N ILE A 250 0.56 12.16 4.03
CA ILE A 250 -0.18 11.47 5.09
C ILE A 250 -1.65 11.45 4.69
N TYR A 251 -2.18 10.24 4.46
CA TYR A 251 -3.58 9.99 4.13
C TYR A 251 -4.23 9.18 5.25
N PRO A 252 -5.26 9.73 5.93
CA PRO A 252 -6.01 9.00 6.94
C PRO A 252 -6.95 8.00 6.25
N ILE A 253 -6.92 6.74 6.68
CA ILE A 253 -7.88 5.73 6.25
C ILE A 253 -8.89 5.55 7.39
N THR A 254 -10.16 5.84 7.14
CA THR A 254 -11.24 5.74 8.13
C THR A 254 -11.62 4.28 8.41
N LEU A 255 -12.30 4.04 9.52
CA LEU A 255 -12.84 2.71 9.83
C LEU A 255 -13.77 2.19 8.73
N GLU A 256 -14.63 3.05 8.16
CA GLU A 256 -15.52 2.67 7.06
C GLU A 256 -14.75 2.17 5.83
N GLN A 257 -13.64 2.83 5.49
CA GLN A 257 -12.78 2.41 4.39
C GLN A 257 -12.07 1.09 4.70
N ILE A 258 -11.62 0.91 5.94
CA ILE A 258 -10.97 -0.34 6.38
C ILE A 258 -11.96 -1.51 6.39
N ASP A 259 -13.16 -1.31 6.91
CA ASP A 259 -14.22 -2.35 6.95
C ASP A 259 -14.63 -2.78 5.54
N LEU A 260 -14.56 -1.88 4.54
CA LEU A 260 -14.83 -2.21 3.15
C LEU A 260 -13.77 -3.17 2.55
N ILE A 261 -12.50 -2.97 2.90
CA ILE A 261 -11.35 -3.69 2.32
C ILE A 261 -10.87 -4.86 3.19
N CYS A 262 -11.22 -4.89 4.47
CA CYS A 262 -10.80 -5.89 5.45
C CYS A 262 -11.84 -6.03 6.59
N PRO A 263 -13.02 -6.60 6.31
CA PRO A 263 -14.05 -6.87 7.30
C PRO A 263 -13.68 -7.98 8.30
#